data_AF-A0A938NGC1-F1
#
_entry.id   AF-A0A938NGC1-F1
#
_cell.length_a   1.000
_cell.length_b   1.000
_cell.length_c   1.000
_cell.angle_alpha   90.00
_cell.angle_beta   90.00
_cell.angle_gamma   90.00
#
_symmetry.space_group_name_H-M   'P 1'
#
loop_
_entity.id
_entity.type
_entity.pdbx_description
1 polymer ?
#
loop_
_entity_poly.entity_id
_entity_poly.type
_entity_poly.pdbx_seq_one_letter_code
_entity_poly.pdbx_strand_id
1 'polypeptide(L)'
;VKDLALQVAASSPSFVKREDIPAALIEKEKQIYQAQAKELGKPEAAWPKIVEGKLEKFYQESCLLEQAFIKDSGVTIKNLVAQKIAKIGENIAIRRFTRYQLGHE
;
A
#
# COMPACT_ATOMS: atom_id res chain seq x y z
N VAL A 1 4.92 18.29 -2.72
CA VAL A 1 3.83 17.84 -3.62
C VAL A 1 4.36 17.19 -4.90
N LYS A 2 5.31 17.79 -5.64
CA LYS A 2 5.86 17.21 -6.90
C LYS A 2 6.32 15.75 -6.74
N ASP A 3 7.07 15.45 -5.67
CA ASP A 3 7.56 14.09 -5.43
C ASP A 3 6.43 13.06 -5.17
N LEU A 4 5.35 13.49 -4.52
CA LEU A 4 4.18 12.64 -4.29
C LEU A 4 3.39 12.37 -5.58
N ALA A 5 3.29 13.36 -6.47
CA ALA A 5 2.66 13.15 -7.77
C ALA A 5 3.48 12.18 -8.64
N LEU A 6 4.81 12.30 -8.60
CA LEU A 6 5.71 11.37 -9.28
C LEU A 6 5.60 9.95 -8.71
N GLN A 7 5.54 9.82 -7.37
CA GLN A 7 5.27 8.54 -6.69
C GLN A 7 3.98 7.91 -7.20
N VAL A 8 2.87 8.66 -7.18
CA VAL A 8 1.56 8.15 -7.64
C VAL A 8 1.63 7.70 -9.10
N ALA A 9 2.27 8.50 -9.97
CA ALA A 9 2.40 8.16 -11.38
C ALA A 9 3.18 6.85 -11.60
N ALA A 10 4.27 6.65 -10.86
CA ALA A 10 5.15 5.49 -10.99
C ALA A 10 4.60 4.22 -10.33
N SER A 11 4.02 4.33 -9.13
CA SER A 11 3.64 3.18 -8.30
C SER A 11 2.16 2.80 -8.38
N SER A 12 1.34 3.61 -9.06
CA SER A 12 -0.09 3.33 -9.31
C SER A 12 -0.90 2.87 -8.08
N PRO A 13 -0.77 3.52 -6.90
CA PRO A 13 -1.58 3.16 -5.73
C PRO A 13 -3.07 3.32 -6.03
N SER A 14 -3.89 2.50 -5.37
CA SER A 14 -5.35 2.56 -5.46
C SER A 14 -5.99 3.33 -4.29
N PHE A 15 -5.30 3.36 -3.13
CA PHE A 15 -5.80 3.97 -1.89
C PHE A 15 -4.75 4.92 -1.30
N VAL A 16 -5.18 5.87 -0.47
CA VAL A 16 -4.22 6.74 0.24
C VAL A 16 -3.63 5.98 1.42
N LYS A 17 -4.48 5.39 2.26
CA LYS A 17 -4.11 4.71 3.51
C LYS A 17 -4.90 3.40 3.68
N ARG A 18 -4.45 2.53 4.59
CA ARG A 18 -5.04 1.19 4.80
C ARG A 18 -6.53 1.27 5.18
N GLU A 19 -6.91 2.31 5.92
CA GLU A 19 -8.27 2.53 6.41
C GLU A 19 -9.25 2.91 5.28
N ASP A 20 -8.74 3.33 4.12
CA ASP A 20 -9.59 3.65 2.96
C ASP A 20 -9.99 2.39 2.18
N ILE A 21 -9.40 1.23 2.49
CA ILE A 21 -9.69 -0.02 1.80
C ILE A 21 -11.02 -0.59 2.30
N PRO A 22 -11.98 -0.91 1.41
CA PRO A 22 -13.22 -1.57 1.80
C PRO A 22 -12.96 -2.92 2.49
N ALA A 23 -13.59 -3.15 3.63
CA ALA A 23 -13.46 -4.41 4.38
C ALA A 23 -13.81 -5.65 3.52
N ALA A 24 -14.78 -5.52 2.60
CA ALA A 24 -15.14 -6.56 1.66
C ALA A 24 -13.98 -6.95 0.71
N LEU A 25 -13.15 -5.99 0.30
CA LEU A 25 -11.98 -6.26 -0.53
C LEU A 25 -10.90 -6.99 0.27
N ILE A 26 -10.64 -6.54 1.50
CA ILE A 26 -9.66 -7.19 2.40
C ILE A 26 -10.04 -8.64 2.65
N GLU A 27 -11.31 -8.91 2.94
CA GLU A 27 -11.78 -10.27 3.20
C GLU A 27 -11.66 -11.15 1.95
N LYS A 28 -11.96 -10.61 0.77
CA LYS A 28 -11.77 -11.31 -0.51
C LYS A 28 -10.30 -11.66 -0.77
N GLU A 29 -9.39 -10.69 -0.60
CA GLU A 29 -7.94 -10.92 -0.75
C GLU A 29 -7.43 -11.96 0.25
N LYS A 30 -7.88 -11.88 1.51
CA LYS A 30 -7.54 -12.84 2.56
C LYS A 30 -7.96 -14.26 2.19
N GLN A 31 -9.17 -14.45 1.66
CA GLN A 31 -9.65 -15.75 1.20
C GLN A 31 -8.83 -16.29 0.03
N ILE A 32 -8.45 -15.42 -0.92
CA ILE A 32 -7.57 -15.79 -2.04
C ILE A 32 -6.22 -16.27 -1.52
N TYR A 33 -5.58 -15.54 -0.60
CA TYR A 33 -4.29 -15.94 -0.05
C TYR A 33 -4.37 -17.20 0.81
N GLN A 34 -5.48 -17.44 1.52
CA GLN A 34 -5.71 -18.68 2.23
C GLN A 34 -5.84 -19.88 1.28
N ALA A 35 -6.61 -19.72 0.19
CA ALA A 35 -6.71 -20.74 -0.84
C ALA A 35 -5.36 -21.06 -1.47
N GLN A 36 -4.57 -20.03 -1.82
CA GLN A 36 -3.21 -20.19 -2.34
C GLN A 36 -2.30 -20.93 -1.34
N ALA A 37 -2.35 -20.58 -0.05
CA ALA A 37 -1.54 -21.24 0.98
C ALA A 37 -1.88 -22.74 1.12
N LYS A 38 -3.16 -23.08 0.97
CA LYS A 38 -3.65 -24.47 0.97
C LYS A 38 -3.18 -25.25 -0.26
N GLU A 39 -3.25 -24.66 -1.45
CA GLU A 39 -2.76 -25.28 -2.70
C GLU A 39 -1.24 -25.49 -2.70
N LEU A 40 -0.49 -24.60 -2.05
CA LEU A 40 0.96 -24.71 -1.88
C LEU A 40 1.41 -25.88 -0.96
N GLY A 41 0.46 -26.64 -0.37
CA GLY A 41 0.75 -27.83 0.42
C GLY A 41 1.54 -27.56 1.72
N LYS A 42 1.54 -26.31 2.19
CA LYS A 42 2.27 -25.92 3.41
C LYS A 42 1.47 -26.30 4.67
N PRO A 43 2.14 -26.50 5.84
CA PRO A 43 1.45 -26.82 7.09
C PRO A 43 0.42 -25.75 7.47
N GLU A 44 -0.76 -26.15 7.95
CA GLU A 44 -1.85 -25.23 8.35
C GLU A 44 -1.41 -24.17 9.37
N ALA A 45 -0.49 -24.54 10.27
CA ALA A 45 0.09 -23.63 11.25
C ALA A 45 0.83 -22.43 10.63
N ALA A 46 1.33 -22.56 9.39
CA ALA A 46 2.02 -21.49 8.68
C ALA A 46 1.07 -20.60 7.85
N TRP A 47 -0.18 -21.02 7.62
CA TRP A 47 -1.12 -20.30 6.75
C TRP A 47 -1.42 -18.88 7.25
N PRO A 48 -1.69 -18.64 8.56
CA PRO A 48 -1.96 -17.29 9.04
C PRO A 48 -0.80 -16.33 8.75
N LYS A 49 0.44 -16.79 8.97
CA LYS A 49 1.66 -15.98 8.74
C LYS A 49 1.90 -15.70 7.25
N ILE A 50 1.57 -16.65 6.37
CA ILE A 50 1.67 -16.46 4.92
C ILE A 50 0.64 -15.42 4.45
N VAL A 51 -0.60 -15.55 4.90
CA VAL A 51 -1.70 -14.65 4.55
C VAL A 51 -1.42 -13.24 5.05
N GLU A 52 -0.92 -13.10 6.28
CA GLU A 52 -0.51 -11.82 6.85
C GLU A 52 0.60 -11.16 6.01
N GLY A 53 1.65 -11.91 5.64
CA GLY A 53 2.72 -11.38 4.79
C GLY A 53 2.25 -10.97 3.39
N LYS A 54 1.28 -11.70 2.81
CA LYS A 54 0.67 -11.35 1.52
C LYS A 54 -0.21 -10.10 1.62
N LEU A 55 -1.00 -9.98 2.69
CA LEU A 55 -1.78 -8.78 2.97
C LEU A 55 -0.89 -7.57 3.19
N GLU A 56 0.22 -7.72 3.90
CA GLU A 56 1.18 -6.64 4.10
C GLU A 56 1.77 -6.16 2.76
N LYS A 57 2.12 -7.10 1.88
CA LYS A 57 2.56 -6.77 0.53
C LYS A 57 1.46 -6.06 -0.28
N PHE A 58 0.22 -6.52 -0.18
CA PHE A 58 -0.93 -5.86 -0.82
C PHE A 58 -1.08 -4.41 -0.34
N TYR A 59 -0.91 -4.14 0.95
CA TYR A 59 -0.94 -2.77 1.47
C TYR A 59 0.22 -1.93 0.93
N GLN A 60 1.44 -2.48 0.89
CA GLN A 60 2.61 -1.79 0.35
C GLN A 60 2.48 -1.46 -1.14
N GLU A 61 1.74 -2.26 -1.91
CA GLU A 61 1.50 -2.00 -3.34
C GLU A 61 0.30 -1.06 -3.55
N SER A 62 -0.78 -1.25 -2.80
CA SER A 62 -2.07 -0.59 -3.04
C SER A 62 -2.25 0.75 -2.31
N CYS A 63 -1.57 0.96 -1.17
CA CYS A 63 -1.72 2.16 -0.35
C CYS A 63 -0.53 3.11 -0.52
N LEU A 64 -0.78 4.33 -0.97
CA LEU A 64 0.25 5.36 -1.17
C LEU A 64 1.12 5.58 0.08
N LEU A 65 0.53 5.66 1.27
CA LEU A 65 1.30 5.92 2.50
C LEU A 65 2.22 4.76 2.91
N GLU A 66 1.88 3.53 2.53
CA GLU A 66 2.65 2.33 2.88
C GLU A 66 3.77 2.04 1.87
N GLN A 67 3.71 2.65 0.69
CA GLN A 67 4.73 2.50 -0.34
C GLN A 67 6.09 3.02 0.12
N ALA A 68 7.15 2.32 -0.29
CA ALA A 68 8.49 2.85 -0.29
C ALA A 68 8.60 4.03 -1.26
N PHE A 69 9.33 5.07 -0.87
CA PHE A 69 9.49 6.25 -1.69
C PHE A 69 10.42 5.95 -2.87
N ILE A 70 9.99 6.25 -4.09
CA ILE A 70 10.74 5.93 -5.33
C ILE A 70 12.13 6.56 -5.39
N LYS A 71 12.38 7.66 -4.67
CA LYS A 71 13.70 8.32 -4.62
C LYS A 71 14.57 7.83 -3.47
N ASP A 72 13.99 7.16 -2.49
CA ASP A 72 14.66 6.63 -1.32
C ASP A 72 13.84 5.46 -0.77
N SER A 73 14.20 4.25 -1.19
CA SER A 73 13.51 3.03 -0.79
C SER A 73 13.67 2.70 0.71
N GLY A 74 14.56 3.40 1.43
CA GLY A 74 14.70 3.27 2.89
C GLY A 74 13.60 3.98 3.67
N VAL A 75 12.77 4.81 3.01
CA VAL A 75 11.75 5.63 3.65
C VAL A 75 10.40 5.37 3.00
N THR A 76 9.36 5.13 3.81
CA THR A 76 7.98 5.06 3.33
C THR A 76 7.40 6.46 3.11
N ILE A 77 6.38 6.58 2.27
CA ILE A 77 5.69 7.87 2.06
C ILE A 77 5.10 8.41 3.36
N LYS A 78 4.57 7.55 4.24
CA LYS A 78 4.13 7.93 5.58
C LYS A 78 5.25 8.59 6.39
N ASN A 79 6.44 7.99 6.41
CA ASN A 79 7.60 8.53 7.13
C ASN A 79 8.09 9.83 6.49
N LEU A 80 8.10 9.92 5.17
CA LEU A 80 8.45 11.14 4.45
C LEU A 80 7.51 12.30 4.82
N VAL A 81 6.20 12.05 4.86
CA VAL A 81 5.20 13.05 5.27
C VAL A 81 5.43 13.46 6.72
N ALA A 82 5.64 12.51 7.63
CA ALA A 82 5.91 12.80 9.05
C ALA A 82 7.17 13.65 9.26
N GLN A 83 8.26 13.35 8.54
CA GLN A 83 9.48 14.16 8.56
C GLN A 83 9.24 15.59 8.08
N LYS A 84 8.40 15.78 7.06
CA LYS A 84 8.04 17.12 6.56
C LYS A 84 7.17 17.88 7.56
N ILE A 85 6.22 17.22 8.22
CA ILE A 85 5.42 17.80 9.31
C ILE A 85 6.34 18.30 10.42
N ALA A 86 7.27 17.45 10.88
CA ALA A 86 8.21 17.82 11.94
C ALA A 86 9.10 19.02 11.57
N LYS A 87 9.49 19.13 10.29
CA LYS A 87 10.32 20.24 9.80
C LYS A 87 9.55 21.55 9.61
N ILE A 88 8.29 21.47 9.17
CA ILE A 88 7.47 22.64 8.83
C ILE A 88 6.70 23.16 10.06
N GLY A 89 6.37 22.28 11.01
CA GLY A 89 5.56 22.61 12.19
C GLY A 89 4.06 22.62 11.93
N GLU A 90 3.62 22.23 10.73
CA GLU A 90 2.22 22.17 10.33
C GLU A 90 1.81 20.75 9.95
N ASN A 91 0.54 20.41 10.21
CA ASN A 91 -0.02 19.13 9.85
C ASN A 91 -0.20 19.02 8.32
N ILE A 92 0.30 17.92 7.74
CA ILE A 92 0.21 17.65 6.30
C ILE A 92 -0.53 16.34 6.10
N ALA A 93 -1.63 16.39 5.35
CA ALA A 93 -2.41 15.21 5.01
C ALA A 93 -2.58 15.10 3.49
N ILE A 94 -2.46 13.87 2.97
CA ILE A 94 -2.82 13.56 1.60
C ILE A 94 -4.32 13.27 1.58
N ARG A 95 -5.11 14.17 0.98
CA ARG A 95 -6.58 14.03 0.98
C ARG A 95 -7.09 13.10 -0.13
N ARG A 96 -6.56 13.23 -1.34
CA ARG A 96 -6.95 12.47 -2.53
C ARG A 96 -5.88 12.60 -3.62
N PHE A 97 -5.83 11.63 -4.52
CA PHE A 97 -5.09 11.72 -5.78
C PHE A 97 -5.95 11.16 -6.92
N THR A 98 -5.56 11.48 -8.15
CA THR A 98 -6.12 10.86 -9.35
C THR A 98 -4.97 10.63 -10.31
N ARG A 99 -4.91 9.43 -10.88
CA ARG A 99 -3.90 9.02 -11.86
C ARG A 99 -4.63 8.64 -13.14
N TYR A 100 -4.23 9.25 -14.25
CA TYR A 100 -4.68 8.88 -15.58
C TYR A 100 -3.54 8.17 -16.30
N GLN A 101 -3.85 7.06 -16.96
CA GLN A 101 -2.92 6.32 -17.81
C GLN A 101 -3.60 6.08 -19.15
N LEU A 102 -2.95 6.49 -20.25
CA LEU A 102 -3.47 6.26 -21.59
C LEU A 102 -3.20 4.80 -21.99
N GLY A 103 -4.24 4.10 -22.46
CA GLY A 103 -4.11 2.75 -23.01
C GLY A 103 -4.04 1.62 -21.97
N HIS A 104 -4.73 1.75 -20.83
CA HIS A 104 -4.91 0.64 -19.90
C HIS A 104 -6.39 0.17 -19.98
N GLU A 105 -6.59 -1.11 -20.26
CA GLU A 105 -7.87 -1.82 -20.10
C GLU A 105 -8.13 -2.18 -18.63
#